data_AF-A0A964AQE3-F1
#
_entry.id   AF-A0A964AQE3-F1
#
_cell.length_a   1.000
_cell.length_b   1.000
_cell.length_c   1.000
_cell.angle_alpha   90.00
_cell.angle_beta   90.00
_cell.angle_gamma   90.00
#
_symmetry.space_group_name_H-M   'P 1'
#
loop_
_entity.id
_entity.type
_entity.pdbx_description
1 polymer ?
#
loop_
_entity_poly.entity_id
_entity_poly.type
_entity_poly.pdbx_seq_one_letter_code
_entity_poly.pdbx_strand_id
1 'polypeptide(L)'
;MMTTPAPPFGVDLADPAQRGLVEKIFRRRWASQVRAAGLDPDDVLQAVFMGILARNQGTRPWDPAISSLSNYSYIVIRSVVRNAVDQAKRAEKRGWVVGSSNDVATWDHPGMHSWQAPVPGAADLPAAVLARVAAGEHPLVVALSVVEDGVQGLLLGWSLVELAEERRPSGRRRRAARRRPQRKTTTGRKKRKTGMTTRALSLPPMITPAVLSDLQAVL
;
A
#
# COMPACT_ATOMS: atom_id res chain seq x y z
N MET A 1 1.35 -25.40 25.47
CA MET A 1 1.31 -24.60 24.24
C MET A 1 -0.15 -24.21 24.01
N MET A 2 -0.48 -22.91 24.08
CA MET A 2 -1.86 -22.46 23.86
C MET A 2 -2.15 -22.47 22.36
N THR A 3 -3.01 -23.37 21.92
CA THR A 3 -3.59 -23.38 20.57
C THR A 3 -4.61 -22.25 20.50
N THR A 4 -4.20 -21.09 19.98
CA THR A 4 -5.12 -20.02 19.64
C THR A 4 -6.07 -20.55 18.55
N PRO A 5 -7.40 -20.50 18.75
CA PRO A 5 -8.33 -20.95 17.73
C PRO A 5 -8.11 -20.13 16.46
N ALA A 6 -7.91 -20.82 15.33
CA ALA A 6 -7.69 -20.17 14.06
C ALA A 6 -8.85 -19.20 13.78
N PRO A 7 -8.58 -17.94 13.40
CA PRO A 7 -9.63 -17.01 13.05
C PRO A 7 -10.46 -17.60 11.89
N PRO A 8 -11.80 -17.46 11.89
CA PRO A 8 -12.65 -18.07 10.86
C PRO A 8 -12.36 -17.54 9.45
N PHE A 9 -11.65 -16.41 9.35
CA PHE A 9 -11.29 -15.76 8.10
C PHE A 9 -9.84 -15.29 8.15
N GLY A 10 -9.20 -15.26 6.98
CA GLY A 10 -7.83 -14.79 6.79
C GLY A 10 -6.85 -15.92 6.49
N VAL A 11 -5.74 -15.53 5.88
CA VAL A 11 -4.64 -16.47 5.56
C VAL A 11 -3.72 -16.57 6.75
N ASP A 12 -3.46 -17.78 7.24
CA ASP A 12 -2.47 -17.99 8.29
C ASP A 12 -1.08 -18.10 7.67
N LEU A 13 -0.22 -17.12 7.93
CA LEU A 13 1.16 -17.15 7.46
C LEU A 13 2.11 -17.90 8.42
N ALA A 14 1.64 -18.27 9.61
CA ALA A 14 2.37 -19.16 10.51
C ALA A 14 2.28 -20.62 10.03
N ASP A 15 1.19 -20.98 9.34
CA ASP A 15 1.05 -22.27 8.66
C ASP A 15 2.02 -22.36 7.45
N PRO A 16 3.02 -23.27 7.48
CA PRO A 16 3.98 -23.44 6.40
C PRO A 16 3.32 -23.83 5.07
N ALA A 17 2.19 -24.52 5.08
CA ALA A 17 1.51 -24.94 3.86
C ALA A 17 0.90 -23.76 3.11
N GLN A 18 0.21 -22.87 3.82
CA GLN A 18 -0.37 -21.65 3.26
C GLN A 18 0.71 -20.68 2.81
N ARG A 19 1.73 -20.44 3.65
CA ARG A 19 2.88 -19.61 3.29
C ARG A 19 3.61 -20.14 2.05
N GLY A 20 3.88 -21.44 2.01
CA GLY A 20 4.55 -22.10 0.88
C GLY A 20 3.75 -22.01 -0.42
N LEU A 21 2.41 -22.07 -0.35
CA LEU A 21 1.56 -21.87 -1.52
C LEU A 21 1.66 -20.45 -2.08
N VAL A 22 1.60 -19.43 -1.20
CA VAL A 22 1.76 -18.01 -1.60
C VAL A 22 3.12 -17.79 -2.25
N GLU A 23 4.19 -18.29 -1.62
CA GLU A 23 5.55 -18.20 -2.14
C GLU A 23 5.69 -18.90 -3.49
N LYS A 24 5.15 -20.12 -3.64
CA LYS A 24 5.16 -20.86 -4.90
C LYS A 24 4.45 -20.10 -6.03
N ILE A 25 3.28 -19.51 -5.76
CA ILE A 25 2.54 -18.71 -6.74
C ILE A 25 3.35 -17.46 -7.12
N PHE A 26 3.94 -16.79 -6.14
CA PHE A 26 4.78 -15.62 -6.36
C PHE A 26 6.01 -15.94 -7.21
N ARG A 27 6.83 -16.91 -6.78
CA ARG A 27 8.07 -17.28 -7.46
C ARG A 27 7.83 -17.77 -8.89
N ARG A 28 6.79 -18.59 -9.10
CA ARG A 28 6.52 -19.16 -10.42
C ARG A 28 6.02 -18.13 -11.44
N ARG A 29 5.25 -17.12 -11.01
CA ARG A 29 4.54 -16.23 -11.95
C ARG A 29 5.05 -14.78 -11.95
N TRP A 30 5.52 -14.29 -10.81
CA TRP A 30 5.77 -12.85 -10.63
C TRP A 30 7.25 -12.53 -10.44
N ALA A 31 8.08 -13.46 -9.96
CA ALA A 31 9.50 -13.18 -9.72
C ALA A 31 10.25 -12.71 -10.98
N SER A 32 9.97 -13.27 -12.16
CA SER A 32 10.59 -12.81 -13.42
C SER A 32 10.20 -11.36 -13.75
N GLN A 33 8.93 -10.99 -13.55
CA GLN A 33 8.45 -9.63 -13.79
C GLN A 33 9.05 -8.63 -12.78
N VAL A 34 9.20 -9.03 -11.52
CA VAL A 34 9.80 -8.20 -10.47
C VAL A 34 11.29 -7.96 -10.76
N ARG A 35 12.04 -9.01 -11.14
CA ARG A 35 13.44 -8.88 -11.58
C ARG A 35 13.58 -7.98 -12.79
N ALA A 36 12.69 -8.12 -13.78
CA ALA A 36 12.69 -7.27 -14.97
C ALA A 36 12.41 -5.78 -14.66
N ALA A 37 11.84 -5.48 -13.49
CA ALA A 37 11.65 -4.12 -13.00
C ALA A 37 12.81 -3.60 -12.14
N GLY A 38 13.90 -4.37 -12.00
CA GLY A 38 15.07 -3.98 -11.18
C GLY A 38 14.82 -4.07 -9.66
N LEU A 39 13.82 -4.86 -9.24
CA LEU A 39 13.48 -5.06 -7.82
C LEU A 39 13.89 -6.45 -7.36
N ASP A 40 14.24 -6.59 -6.08
CA ASP A 40 14.48 -7.90 -5.46
C ASP A 40 13.14 -8.64 -5.26
N PRO A 41 12.97 -9.85 -5.82
CA PRO A 41 11.81 -10.69 -5.55
C PRO A 41 11.55 -10.98 -4.08
N ASP A 42 12.59 -11.14 -3.25
CA ASP A 42 12.40 -11.52 -1.85
C ASP A 42 11.85 -10.34 -1.02
N ASP A 43 12.31 -9.10 -1.30
CA ASP A 43 11.73 -7.88 -0.73
C ASP A 43 10.25 -7.70 -1.11
N VAL A 44 9.93 -7.92 -2.39
CA VAL A 44 8.55 -7.81 -2.86
C VAL A 44 7.68 -8.94 -2.30
N LEU A 45 8.23 -10.14 -2.09
CA LEU A 45 7.54 -11.23 -1.42
C LEU A 45 7.23 -10.89 0.04
N GLN A 46 8.16 -10.25 0.76
CA GLN A 46 7.90 -9.75 2.11
C GLN A 46 6.76 -8.71 2.10
N ALA A 47 6.75 -7.78 1.14
CA ALA A 47 5.65 -6.82 0.98
C ALA A 47 4.31 -7.52 0.66
N VAL A 48 4.33 -8.65 -0.07
CA VAL A 48 3.14 -9.49 -0.29
C VAL A 48 2.63 -10.05 1.03
N PHE A 49 3.50 -10.62 1.87
CA PHE A 49 3.11 -11.14 3.18
C PHE A 49 2.51 -10.05 4.07
N MET A 50 3.13 -8.87 4.12
CA MET A 50 2.56 -7.72 4.84
C MET A 50 1.21 -7.30 4.27
N GLY A 51 1.06 -7.29 2.95
CA GLY A 51 -0.21 -6.99 2.28
C GLY A 51 -1.30 -8.02 2.55
N ILE A 52 -0.96 -9.29 2.85
CA ILE A 52 -1.91 -10.32 3.28
C ILE A 52 -2.33 -10.06 4.72
N LEU A 53 -1.38 -9.84 5.65
CA LEU A 53 -1.67 -9.56 7.06
C LEU A 53 -2.54 -8.31 7.24
N ALA A 54 -2.25 -7.24 6.51
CA ALA A 54 -3.04 -6.01 6.55
C ALA A 54 -4.49 -6.24 6.08
N ARG A 55 -4.72 -7.16 5.13
CA ARG A 55 -6.08 -7.51 4.67
C ARG A 55 -6.79 -8.46 5.63
N ASN A 56 -6.05 -9.34 6.30
CA ASN A 56 -6.60 -10.18 7.36
C ASN A 56 -7.20 -9.33 8.49
N GLN A 57 -6.58 -8.19 8.81
CA GLN A 57 -7.08 -7.22 9.80
C GLN A 57 -8.09 -6.20 9.21
N GLY A 58 -8.31 -6.23 7.90
CA GLY A 58 -9.06 -5.22 7.16
C GLY A 58 -10.48 -5.64 6.78
N THR A 59 -11.05 -4.96 5.78
CA THR A 59 -12.46 -5.13 5.36
C THR A 59 -12.75 -6.44 4.63
N ARG A 60 -11.72 -7.12 4.10
CA ARG A 60 -11.88 -8.33 3.26
C ARG A 60 -10.77 -9.36 3.54
N PRO A 61 -10.82 -10.04 4.71
CA PRO A 61 -10.00 -11.22 4.93
C PRO A 61 -10.39 -12.33 3.94
N TRP A 62 -9.50 -13.32 3.77
CA TRP A 62 -9.81 -14.48 2.94
C TRP A 62 -10.92 -15.32 3.58
N ASP A 63 -11.86 -15.76 2.74
CA ASP A 63 -12.96 -16.65 3.12
C ASP A 63 -12.96 -17.86 2.17
N PRO A 64 -12.76 -19.09 2.69
CA PRO A 64 -12.76 -20.31 1.89
C PRO A 64 -14.11 -20.60 1.22
N ALA A 65 -15.23 -20.09 1.76
CA ALA A 65 -16.55 -20.24 1.14
C ALA A 65 -16.72 -19.38 -0.12
N ILE A 66 -15.96 -18.28 -0.23
CA ILE A 66 -16.06 -17.33 -1.35
C ILE A 66 -15.02 -17.64 -2.43
N SER A 67 -13.80 -18.02 -2.06
CA SER A 67 -12.72 -18.21 -3.02
C SER A 67 -11.65 -19.17 -2.52
N SER A 68 -10.99 -19.86 -3.45
CA SER A 68 -9.80 -20.64 -3.13
C SER A 68 -8.65 -19.74 -2.67
N LEU A 69 -7.81 -20.26 -1.77
CA LEU A 69 -6.63 -19.57 -1.27
C LEU A 69 -5.70 -19.12 -2.40
N SER A 70 -5.53 -19.94 -3.44
CA SER A 70 -4.70 -19.62 -4.60
C SER A 70 -5.23 -18.42 -5.39
N ASN A 71 -6.54 -18.34 -5.60
CA ASN A 71 -7.17 -17.22 -6.31
C ASN A 71 -7.08 -15.92 -5.48
N TYR A 72 -7.35 -15.99 -4.18
CA TYR A 72 -7.19 -14.86 -3.27
C TYR A 72 -5.73 -14.35 -3.27
N SER A 73 -4.76 -15.25 -3.08
CA SER A 73 -3.34 -14.92 -3.06
C SER A 73 -2.89 -14.29 -4.39
N TYR A 74 -3.37 -14.82 -5.52
CA TYR A 74 -3.08 -14.25 -6.84
C TYR A 74 -3.52 -12.78 -6.97
N ILE A 75 -4.73 -12.45 -6.51
CA ILE A 75 -5.26 -11.08 -6.54
C ILE A 75 -4.41 -10.15 -5.66
N VAL A 76 -4.05 -10.61 -4.46
CA VAL A 76 -3.21 -9.86 -3.52
C VAL A 76 -1.82 -9.61 -4.11
N ILE A 77 -1.15 -10.67 -4.59
CA ILE A 77 0.18 -10.58 -5.21
C ILE A 77 0.16 -9.59 -6.38
N ARG A 78 -0.82 -9.71 -7.29
CA ARG A 78 -0.97 -8.81 -8.43
C ARG A 78 -1.07 -7.35 -8.00
N SER A 79 -1.84 -7.06 -6.95
CA SER A 79 -2.01 -5.71 -6.42
C SER A 79 -0.70 -5.16 -5.84
N VAL A 80 0.03 -5.97 -5.08
CA VAL A 80 1.28 -5.56 -4.42
C VAL A 80 2.39 -5.36 -5.46
N VAL A 81 2.60 -6.34 -6.35
CA VAL A 81 3.63 -6.27 -7.41
C VAL A 81 3.41 -5.05 -8.30
N ARG A 82 2.16 -4.80 -8.73
CA ARG A 82 1.86 -3.61 -9.54
C ARG A 82 2.21 -2.32 -8.81
N ASN A 83 1.85 -2.22 -7.54
CA ASN A 83 2.17 -1.04 -6.74
C ASN A 83 3.68 -0.87 -6.55
N ALA A 84 4.43 -1.94 -6.30
CA ALA A 84 5.88 -1.92 -6.15
C ALA A 84 6.57 -1.42 -7.44
N VAL A 85 6.19 -1.97 -8.59
CA VAL A 85 6.71 -1.52 -9.90
C VAL A 85 6.34 -0.06 -10.18
N ASP A 86 5.11 0.35 -9.87
CA ASP A 86 4.68 1.74 -10.06
C ASP A 86 5.40 2.70 -9.10
N GLN A 87 5.76 2.26 -7.90
CA GLN A 87 6.55 3.02 -6.94
C GLN A 87 7.99 3.18 -7.43
N ALA A 88 8.62 2.10 -7.90
CA ALA A 88 9.97 2.12 -8.46
C ALA A 88 10.08 3.10 -9.64
N LYS A 89 9.14 3.02 -10.59
CA LYS A 89 9.07 3.96 -11.73
C LYS A 89 8.86 5.42 -11.30
N ARG A 90 8.08 5.64 -10.24
CA ARG A 90 7.86 6.98 -9.68
C ARG A 90 9.10 7.51 -8.98
N ALA A 91 9.86 6.65 -8.30
CA ALA A 91 11.12 6.99 -7.67
C ALA A 91 12.16 7.37 -8.73
N GLU A 92 12.32 6.52 -9.76
CA GLU A 92 13.20 6.76 -10.91
C GLU A 92 12.89 8.09 -11.58
N LYS A 93 11.62 8.36 -11.89
CA LYS A 93 11.19 9.63 -12.50
C LYS A 93 11.48 10.86 -11.64
N ARG A 94 11.55 10.70 -10.31
CA ARG A 94 11.87 11.78 -9.36
C ARG A 94 13.38 11.93 -9.13
N GLY A 95 14.21 11.07 -9.73
CA GLY A 95 15.63 11.01 -9.42
C GLY A 95 15.92 10.52 -8.01
N TRP A 96 14.97 9.81 -7.37
CA TRP A 96 15.20 9.16 -6.08
C TRP A 96 16.03 7.91 -6.31
N VAL A 97 17.32 7.98 -5.96
CA VAL A 97 18.24 6.85 -6.01
C VAL A 97 18.02 6.02 -4.75
N VAL A 98 17.18 4.99 -4.87
CA VAL A 98 16.92 4.01 -3.80
C VAL A 98 18.23 3.27 -3.50
N GLY A 99 18.74 3.40 -2.27
CA GLY A 99 19.97 2.72 -1.84
C GLY A 99 21.27 3.50 -2.05
N SER A 100 21.20 4.79 -2.38
CA SER A 100 22.35 5.68 -2.16
C SER A 100 22.70 5.69 -0.68
N SER A 101 23.98 5.74 -0.30
CA SER A 101 24.37 5.90 1.11
C SER A 101 23.81 7.19 1.74
N ASN A 102 23.42 8.16 0.92
CA ASN A 102 22.73 9.39 1.33
C ASN A 102 21.21 9.21 1.52
N ASP A 103 20.67 8.02 1.28
CA ASP A 103 19.23 7.68 1.35
C ASP A 103 18.85 7.00 2.68
N VAL A 104 19.86 6.60 3.48
CA VAL A 104 19.62 6.54 4.92
C VAL A 104 19.39 7.98 5.29
N ALA A 105 18.20 8.30 5.81
CA ALA A 105 17.98 9.58 6.44
C ALA A 105 18.93 9.63 7.64
N THR A 106 20.19 9.99 7.41
CA THR A 106 21.06 10.55 8.41
C THR A 106 20.38 11.85 8.75
N TRP A 107 19.49 11.77 9.74
CA TRP A 107 18.99 12.93 10.48
C TRP A 107 20.15 13.55 11.28
N ASP A 108 21.33 13.67 10.67
CA ASP A 108 22.38 14.60 11.08
C ASP A 108 21.94 15.99 10.62
N HIS A 109 20.80 16.43 11.15
CA HIS A 109 20.66 17.85 11.41
C HIS A 109 21.52 18.11 12.65
N PRO A 110 22.59 18.93 12.55
CA PRO A 110 23.45 19.30 13.68
C PRO A 110 22.74 20.16 14.76
N GLY A 111 21.43 19.97 14.95
CA GLY A 111 20.60 20.58 15.98
C GLY A 111 19.35 19.76 16.36
N MET A 112 19.24 18.47 15.96
CA MET A 112 18.04 17.66 16.22
C MET A 112 18.23 16.56 17.28
N HIS A 113 19.30 16.64 18.07
CA HIS A 113 19.45 15.92 19.33
C HIS A 113 18.77 16.71 20.46
N SER A 114 17.43 16.74 20.54
CA SER A 114 16.65 17.01 21.79
C SER A 114 15.17 17.34 21.55
N TRP A 115 14.43 16.58 20.72
CA TRP A 115 12.96 16.65 20.78
C TRP A 115 12.35 15.97 22.03
N GLN A 116 13.20 15.54 22.98
CA GLN A 116 12.82 15.17 24.34
C GLN A 116 13.15 16.29 25.35
N ALA A 117 13.12 17.55 24.93
CA ALA A 117 12.90 18.60 25.92
C ALA A 117 11.43 18.45 26.38
N PRO A 118 11.15 18.06 27.64
CA PRO A 118 9.80 18.19 28.16
C PRO A 118 9.41 19.65 27.95
N VAL A 119 8.31 19.91 27.23
CA VAL A 119 7.81 21.28 27.05
C VAL A 119 7.62 21.85 28.47
N PRO A 120 8.47 22.77 28.93
CA PRO A 120 8.37 23.28 30.28
C PRO A 120 7.01 24.00 30.37
N GLY A 121 6.15 23.52 31.27
CA GLY A 121 4.80 24.08 31.46
C GLY A 121 3.63 23.24 30.95
N ALA A 122 3.83 22.07 30.34
CA ALA A 122 2.68 21.19 30.02
C ALA A 122 2.00 20.62 31.28
N ALA A 123 2.76 20.39 32.36
CA ALA A 123 2.23 19.98 33.66
C ALA A 123 1.59 21.15 34.45
N ASP A 124 1.98 22.39 34.13
CA ASP A 124 1.52 23.62 34.79
C ASP A 124 0.63 24.46 33.86
N LEU A 125 -0.12 23.80 32.96
CA LEU A 125 -1.16 24.51 32.21
C LEU A 125 -2.12 25.12 33.25
N PRO A 126 -2.28 26.46 33.27
CA PRO A 126 -3.13 27.10 34.25
C PRO A 126 -4.53 26.47 34.16
N ALA A 127 -5.13 26.11 35.29
CA ALA A 127 -6.46 25.49 35.31
C ALA A 127 -7.50 26.30 34.49
N ALA A 128 -7.28 27.61 34.34
CA ALA A 128 -8.03 28.51 33.48
C ALA A 128 -8.02 28.12 31.99
N VAL A 129 -6.89 27.64 31.44
CA VAL A 129 -6.77 27.20 30.03
C VAL A 129 -7.63 25.97 29.78
N LEU A 130 -7.51 24.98 30.65
CA LEU A 130 -8.30 23.75 30.57
C LEU A 130 -9.80 24.03 30.76
N ALA A 131 -10.16 24.95 31.65
CA ALA A 131 -11.55 25.36 31.85
C ALA A 131 -12.16 26.02 30.60
N ARG A 132 -11.41 26.89 29.90
CA ARG A 132 -11.88 27.53 28.65
C ARG A 132 -12.05 26.55 27.50
N VAL A 133 -11.11 25.61 27.34
CA VAL A 133 -11.24 24.53 26.34
C VAL A 133 -12.44 23.63 26.69
N ALA A 134 -12.64 23.29 27.97
CA ALA A 134 -13.81 22.53 28.42
C ALA A 134 -15.14 23.27 28.21
N ALA A 135 -15.14 24.60 28.29
CA ALA A 135 -16.28 25.47 27.97
C ALA A 135 -16.58 25.57 26.46
N GLY A 136 -15.79 24.92 25.60
CA GLY A 136 -16.01 24.83 24.16
C GLY A 136 -15.24 25.84 23.32
N GLU A 137 -14.33 26.61 23.92
CA GLU A 137 -13.43 27.49 23.16
C GLU A 137 -12.41 26.68 22.35
N HIS A 138 -12.02 27.21 21.18
CA HIS A 138 -11.07 26.52 20.30
C HIS A 138 -9.67 26.50 20.93
N PRO A 139 -9.00 25.33 21.07
CA PRO A 139 -7.75 25.23 21.82
C PRO A 139 -6.61 26.11 21.31
N LEU A 140 -6.48 26.26 19.99
CA LEU A 140 -5.50 27.19 19.39
C LEU A 140 -5.74 28.66 19.78
N VAL A 141 -7.00 29.07 19.93
CA VAL A 141 -7.34 30.46 20.29
C VAL A 141 -7.00 30.70 21.76
N VAL A 142 -7.31 29.73 22.63
CA VAL A 142 -6.95 29.81 24.06
C VAL A 142 -5.42 29.82 24.23
N ALA A 143 -4.71 28.94 23.53
CA ALA A 143 -3.25 28.85 23.60
C ALA A 143 -2.54 30.14 23.15
N LEU A 144 -2.97 30.72 22.03
CA LEU A 144 -2.42 31.98 21.51
C LEU A 144 -2.77 33.19 22.38
N SER A 145 -3.84 33.12 23.21
CA SER A 145 -4.21 34.21 24.11
C SER A 145 -3.42 34.23 25.43
N VAL A 146 -2.73 33.13 25.75
CA VAL A 146 -2.02 32.94 27.03
C VAL A 146 -0.51 32.99 26.85
N VAL A 147 -0.02 32.66 25.66
CA VAL A 147 1.41 32.63 25.35
C VAL A 147 1.75 33.78 24.41
N GLU A 148 2.62 34.69 24.86
CA GLU A 148 3.07 35.85 24.06
C GLU A 148 3.88 35.42 22.82
N ASP A 149 4.61 34.31 22.92
CA ASP A 149 5.30 33.70 21.79
C ASP A 149 4.33 32.88 20.93
N GLY A 150 4.05 33.38 19.73
CA GLY A 150 3.14 32.75 18.78
C GLY A 150 3.54 31.33 18.37
N VAL A 151 4.83 30.97 18.40
CA VAL A 151 5.29 29.61 18.08
C VAL A 151 4.96 28.66 19.22
N GLN A 152 5.21 29.07 20.46
CA GLN A 152 4.84 28.28 21.64
C GLN A 152 3.32 28.16 21.77
N GLY A 153 2.56 29.22 21.48
CA GLY A 153 1.10 29.18 21.44
C GLY A 153 0.55 28.21 20.39
N LEU A 154 1.17 28.10 19.22
CA LEU A 154 0.79 27.11 18.20
C LEU A 154 1.08 25.67 18.64
N LEU A 155 2.26 25.42 19.20
CA LEU A 155 2.64 24.09 19.71
C LEU A 155 1.70 23.64 20.84
N LEU A 156 1.44 24.53 21.81
CA LEU A 156 0.53 24.28 22.91
C LEU A 156 -0.90 24.04 22.43
N GLY A 157 -1.36 24.81 21.45
CA GLY A 157 -2.68 24.63 20.85
C GLY A 157 -2.81 23.31 20.08
N TRP A 158 -1.75 22.82 19.43
CA TRP A 158 -1.74 21.49 18.81
C TRP A 158 -1.86 20.38 19.85
N SER A 159 -1.06 20.43 20.93
CA SER A 159 -1.16 19.46 22.02
C SER A 159 -2.55 19.44 22.68
N LEU A 160 -3.17 20.61 22.86
CA LEU A 160 -4.54 20.70 23.38
C LEU A 160 -5.60 20.16 22.41
N VAL A 161 -5.39 20.28 21.10
CA VAL A 161 -6.27 19.65 20.10
C VAL A 161 -6.18 18.13 20.17
N GLU A 162 -4.98 17.57 20.28
CA GLU A 162 -4.78 16.12 20.43
C GLU A 162 -5.49 15.59 21.69
N LEU A 163 -5.29 16.25 22.84
CA LEU A 163 -5.98 15.92 24.09
C LEU A 163 -7.52 16.03 23.98
N ALA A 164 -8.02 17.03 23.26
CA ALA A 164 -9.45 17.21 23.04
C ALA A 164 -10.03 16.17 22.07
N GLU A 165 -9.27 15.71 21.08
CA GLU A 165 -9.67 14.66 20.15
C GLU A 165 -9.65 13.27 20.80
N GLU A 166 -8.71 12.99 21.70
CA GLU A 166 -8.63 11.74 22.46
C GLU A 166 -9.83 11.55 23.40
N ARG A 167 -10.39 12.64 23.95
CA ARG A 167 -11.59 12.62 24.79
C ARG A 167 -12.90 12.54 24.02
N ARG A 168 -12.89 12.72 22.69
CA ARG A 168 -14.13 12.56 21.91
C ARG A 168 -14.40 11.07 21.72
N PRO A 169 -15.57 10.55 22.16
CA PRO A 169 -15.94 9.18 21.83
C PRO A 169 -15.88 9.05 20.31
N SER A 170 -15.25 7.97 19.83
CA SER A 170 -14.90 7.70 18.43
C SER A 170 -16.13 7.59 17.52
N GLY A 171 -16.89 8.67 17.40
CA GLY A 171 -18.00 8.81 16.50
C GLY A 171 -17.41 8.97 15.12
N ARG A 172 -17.44 7.88 14.35
CA ARG A 172 -17.17 7.80 12.91
C ARG A 172 -17.42 9.16 12.25
N ARG A 173 -16.35 9.95 12.10
CA ARG A 173 -16.34 11.11 11.21
C ARG A 173 -16.52 10.52 9.82
N ARG A 174 -17.78 10.48 9.40
CA ARG A 174 -18.18 10.31 8.00
C ARG A 174 -17.40 11.37 7.26
N ARG A 175 -16.26 10.99 6.67
CA ARG A 175 -15.56 11.79 5.69
C ARG A 175 -16.58 12.00 4.58
N ALA A 176 -17.26 13.13 4.65
CA ALA A 176 -18.09 13.63 3.59
C ALA A 176 -17.19 13.58 2.35
N ALA A 177 -17.56 12.68 1.45
CA ALA A 177 -16.89 12.48 0.19
C ALA A 177 -16.85 13.85 -0.48
N ARG A 178 -15.68 14.52 -0.41
CA ARG A 178 -15.35 15.61 -1.32
C ARG A 178 -15.39 14.97 -2.69
N ARG A 179 -16.57 15.04 -3.31
CA ARG A 179 -16.81 14.71 -4.70
C ARG A 179 -15.78 15.50 -5.49
N ARG A 180 -14.68 14.85 -5.85
CA ARG A 180 -13.78 15.38 -6.87
C ARG A 180 -14.66 15.70 -8.08
N PRO A 181 -14.66 16.93 -8.60
CA PRO A 181 -15.39 17.24 -9.81
C PRO A 181 -14.92 16.25 -10.87
N GLN A 182 -15.85 15.46 -11.40
CA GLN A 182 -15.54 14.55 -12.49
C GLN A 182 -15.02 15.40 -13.64
N ARG A 183 -13.70 15.30 -13.88
CA ARG A 183 -13.05 15.88 -15.03
C ARG A 183 -13.63 15.13 -16.23
N LYS A 184 -14.61 15.75 -16.91
CA LYS A 184 -15.19 15.25 -18.15
C LYS A 184 -14.05 15.09 -19.15
N THR A 185 -13.52 13.89 -19.29
CA THR A 185 -12.58 13.56 -20.34
C THR A 185 -13.39 13.53 -21.64
N THR A 186 -13.40 14.64 -22.35
CA THR A 186 -13.77 14.74 -23.76
C THR A 186 -12.71 14.01 -24.59
N THR A 187 -12.63 12.69 -24.45
CA THR A 187 -11.93 11.85 -25.42
C THR A 187 -12.88 11.57 -26.57
N GLY A 188 -12.97 12.55 -27.49
CA GLY A 188 -13.40 12.33 -28.86
C GLY A 188 -12.39 11.42 -29.56
N ARG A 189 -12.41 10.13 -29.22
CA ARG A 189 -11.63 9.11 -29.92
C ARG A 189 -12.33 8.83 -31.24
N LYS A 190 -11.95 9.59 -32.29
CA LYS A 190 -12.28 9.29 -33.69
C LYS A 190 -12.05 7.80 -33.94
N LYS A 191 -13.13 7.05 -34.14
CA LYS A 191 -13.10 5.68 -34.67
C LYS A 191 -12.50 5.75 -36.07
N ARG A 192 -11.19 5.57 -36.18
CA ARG A 192 -10.57 5.18 -37.45
C ARG A 192 -11.05 3.76 -37.72
N LYS A 193 -11.93 3.64 -38.71
CA LYS A 193 -12.42 2.38 -39.27
C LYS A 193 -11.25 1.76 -40.03
N THR A 194 -10.37 1.06 -39.32
CA THR A 194 -9.30 0.28 -39.96
C THR A 194 -10.01 -0.88 -40.66
N GLY A 195 -10.06 -0.83 -41.99
CA GLY A 195 -10.51 -1.96 -42.79
C GLY A 195 -9.61 -3.15 -42.47
N MET A 196 -10.18 -4.15 -41.81
CA MET A 196 -9.53 -5.44 -41.60
C MET A 196 -9.59 -6.15 -42.95
N THR A 197 -8.54 -6.02 -43.75
CA THR A 197 -8.29 -6.89 -44.89
C THR A 197 -8.05 -8.28 -44.32
N THR A 198 -9.05 -9.15 -44.48
CA THR A 198 -8.98 -10.59 -44.21
C THR A 198 -7.92 -11.18 -45.14
N ARG A 199 -6.66 -11.19 -44.68
CA ARG A 199 -5.59 -11.94 -45.33
C ARG A 199 -5.87 -13.40 -45.01
N ALA A 200 -6.39 -14.14 -45.99
CA ALA A 200 -6.58 -15.57 -45.89
C ALA A 200 -5.25 -16.20 -45.46
N LEU A 201 -5.20 -16.71 -44.23
CA LEU A 201 -4.10 -17.54 -43.75
C LEU A 201 -4.17 -18.83 -44.56
N SER A 202 -3.31 -18.96 -45.57
CA SER A 202 -3.06 -20.24 -46.21
C SER A 202 -2.57 -21.20 -45.14
N LEU A 203 -3.39 -22.19 -44.80
CA LEU A 203 -2.98 -23.27 -43.92
C LEU A 203 -1.75 -23.95 -44.56
N PRO A 204 -0.70 -24.27 -43.78
CA PRO A 204 0.42 -25.04 -44.29
C PRO A 204 -0.10 -26.39 -44.81
N PRO A 205 0.45 -26.91 -45.93
CA PRO A 205 0.03 -28.21 -46.44
C PRO A 205 0.26 -29.27 -45.36
N MET A 206 -0.80 -30.01 -45.07
CA MET A 206 -0.77 -31.15 -44.16
C MET A 206 0.33 -32.10 -44.62
N ILE A 207 1.20 -32.51 -43.68
CA ILE A 207 2.23 -33.51 -43.90
C ILE A 207 1.53 -34.76 -44.45
N THR A 208 1.83 -35.12 -45.69
CA THR A 208 1.27 -36.30 -46.34
C THR A 208 1.91 -37.56 -45.74
N PRO A 209 1.18 -38.68 -45.66
CA PRO A 209 1.68 -39.92 -45.05
C PRO A 209 2.94 -40.48 -45.74
N ALA A 210 3.28 -40.04 -46.95
CA ALA A 210 4.50 -40.43 -47.64
C ALA A 210 5.79 -39.96 -46.92
N VAL A 211 5.77 -38.80 -46.26
CA VAL A 211 6.95 -38.27 -45.55
C VAL A 211 7.23 -39.03 -44.24
N LEU A 212 6.21 -39.71 -43.69
CA LEU A 212 6.38 -40.48 -42.46
C LEU A 212 7.14 -41.80 -42.69
N SER A 213 7.03 -42.37 -43.88
CA SER A 213 7.67 -43.65 -44.25
C SER A 213 9.18 -43.52 -44.37
N ASP A 214 9.68 -42.41 -44.92
CA ASP A 214 11.12 -42.20 -45.12
C ASP A 214 11.86 -41.94 -43.80
N LEU A 215 11.17 -41.39 -42.79
CA LEU A 215 11.76 -41.16 -41.46
C LEU A 215 11.94 -42.46 -40.65
N GLN A 216 11.22 -43.54 -40.98
CA GLN A 216 11.40 -44.84 -40.32
C GLN A 216 12.57 -45.66 -40.91
N ALA A 217 13.11 -45.29 -42.07
CA ALA A 217 14.23 -46.00 -42.69
C ALA A 217 15.62 -45.53 -42.21
N VAL A 218 15.69 -44.46 -41.41
CA VAL A 218 16.95 -43.84 -40.95
C VAL A 218 17.23 -44.10 -39.45
N LEU A 219 16.29 -44.75 -38.74
CA LEU A 219 16.47 -45.25 -37.37
C LEU A 219 16.66 -46.76 -37.37
#